data_AF-A0A6J0SZ56-F1
#
_entry.id   AF-A0A6J0SZ56-F1
#
_cell.length_a   1.000
_cell.length_b   1.000
_cell.length_c   1.000
_cell.angle_alpha   90.00
_cell.angle_beta   90.00
_cell.angle_gamma   90.00
#
_symmetry.space_group_name_H-M   'P 1'
#
loop_
_entity.id
_entity.type
_entity.pdbx_description
1 polymer ?
#
loop_
_entity_poly.entity_id
_entity_poly.type
_entity_poly.pdbx_seq_one_letter_code
_entity_poly.pdbx_strand_id
1 'polypeptide(L)'
;MAWKICLFVFWAIGCSSGQDHPRSTFADIKESITQLQKDFNATLPDVADGGDVFLHRLKSSLWSQDNERKILLAQMISTYLELLSTATKSHTSAHVKELLEALTHYKEKYSESLKKAKDIIELSKLPLSDLKIQRKVILEMYSVLLEVNKEENRRKRRSRGQNPRDQKRCRPNLMG
;
A
#
# COMPACT_ATOMS: atom_id res chain seq x y z
N MET A 1 -6.78 -32.75 -14.03
CA MET A 1 -7.44 -31.99 -12.95
C MET A 1 -6.40 -31.26 -12.12
N ALA A 2 -5.99 -30.07 -12.55
CA ALA A 2 -5.18 -29.14 -11.76
C ALA A 2 -5.42 -27.72 -12.29
N TRP A 3 -6.66 -27.25 -12.16
CA TRP A 3 -7.00 -25.84 -12.30
C TRP A 3 -6.83 -25.18 -10.94
N LYS A 4 -5.80 -24.36 -10.77
CA LYS A 4 -5.76 -23.34 -9.71
C LYS A 4 -5.01 -22.08 -10.18
N ILE A 5 -5.82 -21.10 -10.61
CA ILE A 5 -5.75 -19.68 -10.25
C ILE A 5 -4.50 -18.91 -10.74
N CYS A 6 -4.51 -18.53 -12.02
CA CYS A 6 -3.92 -17.27 -12.48
C CYS A 6 -5.03 -16.21 -12.52
N LEU A 7 -5.21 -15.48 -11.42
CA LEU A 7 -6.08 -14.30 -11.38
C LEU A 7 -5.36 -13.20 -10.62
N PHE A 8 -4.83 -12.22 -11.35
CA PHE A 8 -4.87 -10.78 -11.06
C PHE A 8 -3.94 -10.03 -12.02
N VAL A 9 -4.19 -10.13 -13.32
CA VAL A 9 -3.61 -9.22 -14.32
C VAL A 9 -4.70 -8.88 -15.33
N PHE A 10 -5.64 -8.01 -14.98
CA PHE A 10 -6.43 -7.23 -15.93
C PHE A 10 -7.25 -6.21 -15.16
N TRP A 11 -6.72 -4.98 -15.03
CA TRP A 11 -7.54 -3.78 -15.13
C TRP A 11 -6.66 -2.54 -15.30
N ALA A 12 -6.53 -2.11 -16.55
CA ALA A 12 -6.50 -0.73 -17.02
C ALA A 12 -5.92 -0.70 -18.44
N ILE A 13 -6.75 -1.05 -19.42
CA ILE A 13 -6.60 -0.53 -20.79
C ILE A 13 -7.63 0.58 -20.91
N GLY A 14 -7.14 1.80 -21.06
CA GLY A 14 -7.87 2.98 -21.51
C GLY A 14 -6.91 3.82 -22.33
N CYS A 15 -7.13 3.82 -23.65
CA CYS A 15 -6.50 4.65 -24.69
C CYS A 15 -6.37 6.14 -24.30
N SER A 16 -5.50 7.00 -24.84
CA SER A 16 -4.38 6.95 -25.80
C SER A 16 -3.88 8.39 -25.96
N SER A 17 -2.57 8.66 -25.84
CA SER A 17 -1.85 9.67 -26.64
C SER A 17 -0.39 9.84 -26.20
N GLY A 18 0.53 9.56 -27.12
CA GLY A 18 1.79 10.30 -27.31
C GLY A 18 3.00 9.92 -26.45
N GLN A 19 4.03 9.43 -27.13
CA GLN A 19 5.41 9.10 -26.68
C GLN A 19 5.56 7.80 -25.88
N ASP A 20 5.66 6.70 -26.63
CA ASP A 20 6.19 5.42 -26.16
C ASP A 20 7.71 5.52 -25.96
N HIS A 21 8.14 5.91 -24.76
CA HIS A 21 9.36 5.31 -24.22
C HIS A 21 9.09 3.82 -23.99
N PRO A 22 10.05 2.91 -24.22
CA PRO A 22 9.84 1.51 -23.93
C PRO A 22 9.63 1.40 -22.42
N ARG A 23 8.36 1.34 -22.01
CA ARG A 23 7.97 1.06 -20.65
C ARG A 23 8.57 -0.30 -20.35
N SER A 24 9.61 -0.34 -19.51
CA SER A 24 10.30 -1.56 -19.14
C SER A 24 9.27 -2.61 -18.77
N THR A 25 9.31 -3.73 -19.49
CA THR A 25 8.36 -4.80 -19.25
C THR A 25 8.64 -5.39 -17.88
N PHE A 26 7.66 -6.08 -17.29
CA PHE A 26 7.91 -6.77 -16.02
C PHE A 26 9.02 -7.84 -16.14
N ALA A 27 9.27 -8.34 -17.35
CA ALA A 27 10.38 -9.25 -17.62
C ALA A 27 11.74 -8.53 -17.50
N ASP A 28 11.87 -7.36 -18.10
CA ASP A 28 13.09 -6.54 -18.04
C ASP A 28 13.40 -6.12 -16.60
N ILE A 29 12.36 -5.73 -15.85
CA ILE A 29 12.48 -5.43 -14.41
C ILE A 29 12.98 -6.65 -13.63
N LYS A 30 12.44 -7.84 -13.93
CA LYS A 30 12.84 -9.08 -13.26
C LYS A 30 14.30 -9.44 -13.54
N GLU A 31 14.75 -9.27 -14.78
CA GLU A 31 16.15 -9.49 -15.15
C GLU A 31 17.07 -8.50 -14.44
N SER A 32 16.70 -7.22 -14.43
CA SER A 32 17.42 -6.16 -13.69
C SER A 32 17.54 -6.45 -12.19
N ILE A 33 16.48 -6.96 -11.56
CA ILE A 33 16.50 -7.40 -10.15
C ILE A 33 17.44 -8.59 -9.96
N THR A 34 17.46 -9.54 -10.89
CA THR A 34 18.34 -10.72 -10.80
C THR A 34 19.81 -10.31 -10.86
N GLN A 35 20.14 -9.34 -11.70
CA GLN A 35 21.51 -8.80 -11.75
C GLN A 35 21.85 -8.02 -10.49
N LEU A 36 20.93 -7.18 -10.01
CA LEU A 36 21.09 -6.44 -8.76
C LEU A 36 21.31 -7.36 -7.55
N GLN A 37 20.60 -8.50 -7.48
CA GLN A 37 20.79 -9.48 -6.43
C GLN A 37 22.22 -10.04 -6.41
N LYS A 38 22.84 -10.24 -7.58
CA LYS A 38 24.24 -10.67 -7.67
C LYS A 38 25.18 -9.56 -7.18
N ASP A 39 24.95 -8.32 -7.62
CA ASP A 39 25.79 -7.17 -7.24
C ASP A 39 25.80 -6.94 -5.72
N PHE A 40 24.69 -7.24 -5.04
CA PHE A 40 24.53 -7.12 -3.59
C PHE A 40 24.84 -8.41 -2.81
N ASN A 41 25.24 -9.49 -3.48
CA ASN A 41 25.41 -10.82 -2.88
C ASN A 41 24.17 -11.29 -2.09
N ALA A 42 22.96 -10.96 -2.56
CA ALA A 42 21.69 -11.18 -1.85
C ALA A 42 21.29 -12.68 -1.73
N THR A 43 22.06 -13.59 -2.32
CA THR A 43 21.87 -15.04 -2.24
C THR A 43 22.74 -15.70 -1.18
N LEU A 44 23.52 -14.93 -0.42
CA LEU A 44 24.29 -15.50 0.68
C LEU A 44 23.35 -16.03 1.79
N PRO A 45 23.73 -17.10 2.51
CA PRO A 45 22.86 -17.73 3.49
C PRO A 45 22.44 -16.82 4.66
N ASP A 46 23.33 -15.91 5.07
CA ASP A 46 23.10 -14.94 6.16
C ASP A 46 21.97 -13.95 5.84
N VAL A 47 21.64 -13.74 4.57
CA VAL A 47 20.53 -12.87 4.14
C VAL A 47 19.16 -13.41 4.61
N ALA A 48 19.05 -14.72 4.85
CA ALA A 48 17.82 -15.31 5.38
C ALA A 48 17.65 -15.11 6.90
N ASP A 49 18.72 -14.73 7.61
CA ASP A 49 18.69 -14.53 9.05
C ASP A 49 17.80 -13.32 9.40
N GLY A 50 16.95 -13.47 10.42
CA GLY A 50 15.98 -12.44 10.82
C GLY A 50 14.72 -12.36 9.95
N GLY A 51 14.65 -13.14 8.86
CA GLY A 51 13.44 -13.31 8.04
C GLY A 51 13.12 -12.15 7.09
N ASP A 52 11.91 -12.19 6.51
CA ASP A 52 11.48 -11.24 5.48
C ASP A 52 11.43 -9.79 5.99
N VAL A 53 12.10 -8.83 5.33
CA VAL A 53 12.01 -7.39 5.68
C VAL A 53 10.60 -6.82 5.45
N PHE A 54 10.03 -7.09 4.26
CA PHE A 54 8.76 -6.51 3.83
C PHE A 54 7.63 -7.54 3.66
N LEU A 55 7.96 -8.75 3.22
CA LEU A 55 6.95 -9.73 2.79
C LEU A 55 6.05 -10.19 3.94
N HIS A 56 6.57 -10.27 5.18
CA HIS A 56 5.73 -10.60 6.35
C HIS A 56 4.59 -9.58 6.54
N ARG A 57 4.84 -8.29 6.24
CA ARG A 57 3.82 -7.22 6.32
C ARG A 57 2.78 -7.35 5.20
N LEU A 58 3.21 -7.74 4.00
CA LEU A 58 2.31 -7.95 2.85
C LEU A 58 1.45 -9.21 2.98
N LYS A 59 1.94 -10.22 3.70
CA LYS A 59 1.21 -11.47 4.03
C LYS A 59 0.22 -11.26 5.18
N SER A 60 0.37 -10.20 5.97
CA SER A 60 -0.51 -9.90 7.10
C SER A 60 -1.94 -9.56 6.65
N SER A 61 -2.94 -10.15 7.31
CA SER A 61 -4.35 -9.87 7.07
C SER A 61 -4.78 -8.46 7.51
N LEU A 62 -3.92 -7.76 8.25
CA LEU A 62 -4.15 -6.37 8.67
C LEU A 62 -4.25 -5.41 7.47
N TRP A 63 -3.60 -5.73 6.35
CA TRP A 63 -3.59 -4.92 5.13
C TRP A 63 -4.45 -5.54 4.02
N SER A 64 -5.61 -6.10 4.41
CA SER A 64 -6.51 -6.80 3.49
C SER A 64 -7.32 -5.86 2.60
N GLN A 65 -7.50 -4.60 2.99
CA GLN A 65 -8.19 -3.62 2.16
C GLN A 65 -7.27 -3.03 1.09
N ASP A 66 -7.74 -2.97 -0.15
CA ASP A 66 -6.96 -2.50 -1.30
C ASP A 66 -6.33 -1.13 -1.06
N ASN A 67 -7.08 -0.18 -0.50
CA ASN A 67 -6.58 1.17 -0.26
C ASN A 67 -5.48 1.21 0.79
N GLU A 68 -5.59 0.42 1.85
CA GLU A 68 -4.56 0.33 2.90
C GLU A 68 -3.32 -0.39 2.35
N ARG A 69 -3.52 -1.45 1.57
CA ARG A 69 -2.44 -2.17 0.89
C ARG A 69 -1.64 -1.27 -0.05
N LYS A 70 -2.32 -0.37 -0.78
CA LYS A 70 -1.64 0.63 -1.64
C LYS A 70 -0.75 1.58 -0.85
N ILE A 71 -1.14 1.99 0.36
CA ILE A 71 -0.31 2.82 1.26
C ILE A 71 0.98 2.07 1.63
N LEU A 72 0.85 0.80 1.99
CA LEU A 72 2.01 -0.04 2.34
C LEU A 72 2.96 -0.22 1.14
N LEU A 73 2.42 -0.52 -0.04
CA LEU A 73 3.21 -0.66 -1.28
C LEU A 73 3.90 0.65 -1.67
N ALA A 74 3.21 1.79 -1.56
CA ALA A 74 3.78 3.11 -1.85
C ALA A 74 5.01 3.40 -0.98
N GLN A 75 4.92 3.08 0.31
CA GLN A 75 6.04 3.25 1.24
C GLN A 75 7.22 2.32 0.87
N MET A 76 6.96 1.05 0.56
CA MET A 76 8.00 0.11 0.15
C MET A 76 8.71 0.55 -1.14
N ILE A 77 7.96 1.03 -2.15
CA ILE A 77 8.52 1.58 -3.39
C ILE A 77 9.44 2.78 -3.07
N SER A 78 9.01 3.67 -2.17
CA SER A 78 9.85 4.81 -1.75
C SER A 78 11.14 4.34 -1.07
N THR A 79 11.08 3.30 -0.24
CA THR A 79 12.27 2.74 0.42
C THR A 79 13.23 2.09 -0.58
N TYR A 80 12.73 1.37 -1.58
CA TYR A 80 13.59 0.82 -2.64
C TYR A 80 14.28 1.92 -3.45
N LEU A 81 13.58 3.00 -3.79
CA LEU A 81 14.18 4.15 -4.49
C LEU A 81 15.28 4.82 -3.65
N GLU A 82 15.06 4.97 -2.34
CA GLU A 82 16.06 5.53 -1.43
C GLU A 82 17.30 4.62 -1.33
N LEU A 83 17.11 3.30 -1.21
CA LEU A 83 18.20 2.32 -1.22
C LEU A 83 19.03 2.39 -2.51
N LEU A 84 18.36 2.40 -3.67
CA LEU A 84 19.05 2.42 -4.96
C LEU A 84 19.75 3.76 -5.21
N SER A 85 19.13 4.88 -4.85
CA SER A 85 19.75 6.21 -5.02
C SER A 85 20.94 6.44 -4.09
N THR A 86 20.97 5.81 -2.92
CA THR A 86 22.13 5.86 -2.01
C THR A 86 23.26 4.94 -2.46
N ALA A 87 22.95 3.74 -2.95
CA ALA A 87 23.94 2.76 -3.40
C ALA A 87 24.63 3.12 -4.73
N THR A 88 23.95 3.83 -5.62
CA THR A 88 24.42 4.11 -7.00
C THR A 88 25.31 5.33 -7.16
N LYS A 89 25.67 6.02 -6.07
CA LYS A 89 26.45 7.27 -6.09
C LYS A 89 27.85 7.12 -6.72
N SER A 90 28.39 5.91 -6.83
CA SER A 90 29.73 5.64 -7.38
C SER A 90 29.72 5.13 -8.83
N HIS A 91 28.71 4.37 -9.25
CA HIS A 91 28.52 3.91 -10.63
C HIS A 91 27.08 3.39 -10.82
N THR A 92 26.32 3.94 -11.78
CA THR A 92 24.96 3.47 -12.08
C THR A 92 24.98 2.63 -13.35
N SER A 93 24.87 1.31 -13.20
CA SER A 93 24.72 0.37 -14.31
C SER A 93 23.38 0.56 -15.04
N ALA A 94 23.29 0.06 -16.28
CA ALA A 94 22.07 0.17 -17.10
C ALA A 94 20.84 -0.46 -16.43
N HIS A 95 20.99 -1.67 -15.86
CA HIS A 95 19.90 -2.37 -15.17
C HIS A 95 19.36 -1.61 -13.95
N VAL A 96 20.21 -0.86 -13.27
CA VAL A 96 19.75 -0.04 -12.13
C VAL A 96 18.99 1.20 -12.60
N LYS A 97 19.38 1.79 -13.73
CA LYS A 97 18.62 2.92 -14.33
C LYS A 97 17.22 2.48 -14.73
N GLU A 98 17.11 1.35 -15.43
CA GLU A 98 15.81 0.77 -15.81
C GLU A 98 14.91 0.49 -14.60
N LEU A 99 15.50 -0.03 -13.51
CA LEU A 99 14.77 -0.28 -12.27
C LEU A 99 14.35 1.03 -11.57
N LEU A 100 15.22 2.05 -11.54
CA LEU A 100 14.91 3.36 -10.98
C LEU A 100 13.76 4.05 -11.74
N GLU A 101 13.76 3.97 -13.07
CA GLU A 101 12.67 4.49 -13.90
C GLU A 101 11.35 3.77 -13.60
N ALA A 102 11.35 2.44 -13.56
CA ALA A 102 10.17 1.66 -13.22
C ALA A 102 9.63 1.99 -11.82
N LEU A 103 10.50 2.07 -10.82
CA LEU A 103 10.12 2.40 -9.45
C LEU A 103 9.61 3.85 -9.34
N THR A 104 10.19 4.79 -10.08
CA THR A 104 9.73 6.19 -10.13
C THR A 104 8.32 6.27 -10.71
N HIS A 105 8.08 5.56 -11.81
CA HIS A 105 6.74 5.44 -12.40
C HIS A 105 5.72 4.85 -11.43
N TYR A 106 6.09 3.80 -10.68
CA TYR A 106 5.21 3.26 -9.65
C TYR A 106 4.98 4.25 -8.50
N LYS A 107 6.00 4.99 -8.07
CA LYS A 107 5.87 6.02 -7.03
C LYS A 107 4.87 7.11 -7.45
N GLU A 108 4.93 7.56 -8.70
CA GLU A 108 3.97 8.54 -9.25
C GLU A 108 2.55 7.97 -9.29
N LYS A 109 2.39 6.73 -9.77
CA LYS A 109 1.10 6.01 -9.78
C LYS A 109 0.49 5.88 -8.38
N TYR A 110 1.32 5.73 -7.34
CA TYR A 110 0.89 5.63 -5.94
C TYR A 110 1.06 6.93 -5.13
N SER A 111 1.18 8.08 -5.80
CA SER A 111 1.47 9.38 -5.16
C SER A 111 0.50 9.76 -4.04
N GLU A 112 -0.80 9.56 -4.22
CA GLU A 112 -1.80 9.80 -3.16
C GLU A 112 -1.60 8.89 -1.95
N SER A 113 -1.27 7.63 -2.20
CA SER A 113 -1.05 6.63 -1.13
C SER A 113 0.25 6.94 -0.38
N LEU A 114 1.27 7.42 -1.09
CA LEU A 114 2.51 7.92 -0.48
C LEU A 114 2.26 9.14 0.38
N LYS A 115 1.40 10.08 -0.04
CA LYS A 115 1.02 11.24 0.76
C LYS A 115 0.36 10.82 2.07
N LYS A 116 -0.59 9.88 2.01
CA LYS A 116 -1.21 9.29 3.21
C LYS A 116 -0.18 8.61 4.14
N ALA A 117 0.78 7.87 3.59
CA ALA A 117 1.85 7.27 4.38
C ALA A 117 2.69 8.33 5.10
N LYS A 118 3.05 9.41 4.41
CA LYS A 118 3.79 10.55 5.00
C LYS A 118 3.01 11.21 6.12
N ASP A 119 1.73 11.50 5.92
CA ASP A 119 0.88 12.10 6.95
C ASP A 119 0.87 11.23 8.23
N ILE A 120 0.75 9.90 8.10
CA ILE A 120 0.81 8.96 9.24
C ILE A 120 2.18 9.02 9.94
N ILE A 121 3.27 9.04 9.17
CA ILE A 121 4.63 9.11 9.72
C ILE A 121 4.85 10.45 10.44
N GLU A 122 4.42 11.57 9.87
CA GLU A 122 4.53 12.90 10.47
C GLU A 122 3.74 13.00 11.78
N LEU A 123 2.51 12.47 11.80
CA LEU A 123 1.69 12.37 13.01
C LEU A 123 2.39 11.56 14.11
N SER A 124 3.06 10.45 13.76
CA SER A 124 3.80 9.63 14.72
C SER A 124 5.05 10.30 15.29
N LYS A 125 5.57 11.33 14.61
CA LYS A 125 6.79 12.07 14.97
C LYS A 125 6.51 13.39 15.69
N LEU A 126 5.25 13.69 16.01
CA LEU A 126 4.90 14.92 16.72
C LEU A 126 5.65 15.02 18.06
N PRO A 127 6.27 16.17 18.37
CA PRO A 127 7.01 16.34 19.62
C PRO A 127 6.05 16.57 20.78
N LEU A 128 5.50 15.49 21.33
CA LEU A 128 4.53 15.53 22.43
C LEU A 128 5.13 16.04 23.75
N SER A 129 6.44 16.24 23.84
CA SER A 129 7.10 16.94 24.95
C SER A 129 6.96 18.46 24.87
N ASP A 130 6.64 19.03 23.70
CA ASP A 130 6.40 20.46 23.55
C ASP A 130 5.04 20.85 24.12
N LEU A 131 5.06 21.68 25.18
CA LEU A 131 3.86 22.17 25.86
C LEU A 131 2.88 22.88 24.91
N LYS A 132 3.37 23.57 23.87
CA LYS A 132 2.54 24.22 22.86
C LYS A 132 1.79 23.20 22.00
N ILE A 133 2.45 22.11 21.62
CA ILE A 133 1.83 21.01 20.87
C ILE A 133 0.81 20.29 21.74
N GLN A 134 1.14 20.00 22.99
CA GLN A 134 0.20 19.38 23.94
C GLN A 134 -1.10 20.19 24.05
N ARG A 135 -1.00 21.51 24.25
CA ARG A 135 -2.17 22.40 24.34
C ARG A 135 -3.02 22.36 23.06
N LYS A 136 -2.40 22.35 21.88
CA LYS A 136 -3.11 22.24 20.60
C LYS A 136 -3.85 20.90 20.46
N VAL A 137 -3.17 19.79 20.74
CA VAL A 137 -3.76 18.45 20.68
C VAL A 137 -4.95 18.33 21.63
N ILE A 138 -4.85 18.87 22.85
CA ILE A 138 -5.95 18.86 23.83
C ILE A 138 -7.15 19.68 23.32
N LEU A 139 -6.91 20.84 22.70
CA LEU A 139 -7.98 21.67 22.11
C LEU A 139 -8.71 20.95 20.97
N GLU A 140 -7.98 20.19 20.14
CA GLU A 140 -8.54 19.47 18.98
C GLU A 140 -9.14 18.10 19.35
N MET A 141 -8.84 17.59 20.55
CA MET A 141 -9.17 16.22 20.97
C MET A 141 -10.65 15.89 20.84
N TYR A 142 -11.55 16.79 21.27
CA TYR A 142 -13.00 16.55 21.18
C TYR A 142 -13.45 16.40 19.72
N SER A 143 -12.94 17.25 18.82
CA SER A 143 -13.25 17.20 17.39
C SER A 143 -12.78 15.89 16.76
N VAL A 144 -11.58 15.40 17.13
CA VAL A 144 -11.07 14.11 16.68
C VAL A 144 -11.97 12.97 17.17
N LEU A 145 -12.35 12.96 18.45
CA LEU A 145 -13.25 11.95 19.01
C LEU A 145 -14.64 11.98 18.36
N LEU A 146 -15.12 13.16 17.97
CA LEU A 146 -16.37 13.31 17.22
C LEU A 146 -16.29 12.63 15.85
N GLU A 147 -15.18 12.78 15.12
CA GLU A 147 -14.95 12.09 13.85
C GLU A 147 -14.85 10.57 14.03
N VAL A 148 -14.17 10.09 15.08
CA VAL A 148 -14.13 8.66 15.43
C VAL A 148 -15.56 8.12 15.65
N ASN A 149 -16.38 8.83 16.42
CA ASN A 149 -17.76 8.43 16.67
C ASN A 149 -18.60 8.41 15.37
N LYS A 150 -18.39 9.36 14.45
CA LYS A 150 -19.05 9.35 13.13
C LYS A 150 -18.68 8.10 12.33
N GLU A 151 -17.41 7.73 12.27
CA GLU A 151 -16.94 6.52 11.57
C GLU A 151 -17.49 5.23 12.20
N GLU A 152 -17.50 5.12 13.53
CA GLU A 152 -18.08 3.98 14.23
C GLU A 152 -19.59 3.84 13.95
N ASN A 153 -20.31 4.96 13.91
CA ASN A 153 -21.72 4.96 13.54
C ASN A 153 -21.94 4.57 12.07
N ARG A 154 -21.08 5.01 11.15
CA ARG A 154 -21.10 4.57 9.75
C ARG A 154 -20.89 3.06 9.64
N ARG A 155 -19.94 2.49 10.38
CA ARG A 155 -19.68 1.04 10.43
C ARG A 155 -20.90 0.27 10.94
N LYS A 156 -21.50 0.70 12.06
CA LYS A 156 -22.72 0.08 12.63
C LYS A 156 -23.91 0.13 11.67
N ARG A 157 -24.08 1.23 10.92
CA ARG A 157 -25.15 1.35 9.91
C ARG A 157 -24.94 0.37 8.75
N ARG A 158 -23.70 0.24 8.24
CA ARG A 158 -23.37 -0.71 7.17
C ARG A 158 -23.64 -2.16 7.60
N SER A 159 -23.33 -2.54 8.84
CA SER A 159 -23.60 -3.91 9.31
C SER A 159 -25.10 -4.21 9.48
N ARG A 160 -25.91 -3.23 9.90
CA ARG A 160 -27.37 -3.37 10.05
C ARG A 160 -28.13 -3.38 8.70
N GLY A 161 -27.60 -2.70 7.68
CA GLY A 161 -28.22 -2.63 6.35
C GLY A 161 -28.11 -3.89 5.50
N GLN A 162 -27.39 -4.92 5.96
CA GLN A 162 -27.12 -6.13 5.18
C GLN A 162 -28.15 -7.26 5.37
N ASN A 163 -29.30 -7.04 5.99
CA ASN A 163 -30.34 -8.08 6.05
C ASN A 163 -31.77 -7.60 5.70
N PRO A 164 -32.14 -7.57 4.41
CA PRO A 164 -33.53 -7.43 3.98
C PRO A 164 -34.32 -8.75 4.04
N ARG A 165 -33.70 -9.89 4.40
CA ARG A 165 -34.34 -11.21 4.27
C ARG A 165 -35.23 -11.59 5.46
N ASP A 166 -35.06 -10.95 6.62
CA ASP A 166 -35.82 -11.32 7.82
C ASP A 166 -37.06 -10.45 8.10
N GLN A 167 -37.27 -9.35 7.36
CA GLN A 167 -38.50 -8.54 7.52
C GLN A 167 -39.73 -9.10 6.77
N LYS A 168 -39.59 -10.16 5.96
CA LYS A 168 -40.70 -10.75 5.19
C LYS A 168 -41.38 -11.96 5.86
N ARG A 169 -41.04 -12.33 7.10
CA ARG A 169 -41.60 -13.52 7.77
C ARG A 169 -42.68 -13.27 8.83
N CYS A 170 -43.24 -12.07 8.91
CA CYS A 170 -44.40 -11.81 9.76
C CYS A 170 -45.51 -11.11 8.97
N ARG A 171 -46.15 -11.82 8.05
CA ARG A 171 -47.56 -11.57 7.74
C ARG A 171 -48.36 -12.68 8.43
N PRO A 172 -49.18 -12.39 9.45
CA PRO A 172 -50.13 -13.38 9.93
C PRO A 172 -51.12 -13.63 8.79
N ASN A 173 -51.26 -14.89 8.39
CA ASN A 173 -52.35 -15.30 7.51
C ASN A 173 -53.66 -15.09 8.27
N LEU A 174 -54.39 -14.03 7.93
CA LEU A 174 -55.82 -13.94 8.24
C LEU A 174 -56.54 -14.91 7.30
N MET A 175 -56.73 -16.14 7.76
CA MET A 175 -57.86 -16.96 7.35
C MET A 175 -58.94 -16.82 8.43
N GLY A 176 -60.14 -16.47 8.00
CA GLY A 176 -61.34 -16.24 8.81
C GLY A 176 -62.31 -15.38 8.03
#